data_AF-A0A4V1IX64-F1
#
_entry.id   AF-A0A4V1IX64-F1
#
_cell.length_a   1.000
_cell.length_b   1.000
_cell.length_c   1.000
_cell.angle_alpha   90.00
_cell.angle_beta   90.00
_cell.angle_gamma   90.00
#
_symmetry.space_group_name_H-M   'P 1'
#
loop_
_entity.id
_entity.type
_entity.pdbx_description
1 polymer ?
#
loop_
_entity_poly.entity_id
_entity_poly.type
_entity_poly.pdbx_seq_one_letter_code
_entity_poly.pdbx_strand_id
1 'polypeptide(L)'
;MAAPSPALSEADSSVGTGGRAASKRGFEELGGDESDSDSQPAVATRDKRAGRRKIKIEYIEDKSRRHITFSKRKAGIMKKAYELSTLTGTQVLLLVVSETGLVYTFTTPKLQPLVTKPEGKNLIQACLNAPDP
;
A
#
# COMPACT_ATOMS: atom_id res chain seq x y z
N MET A 1 -17.64 -28.31 -25.21
CA MET A 1 -18.31 -28.05 -23.92
C MET A 1 -17.34 -27.26 -23.05
N ALA A 2 -17.57 -25.95 -22.93
CA ALA A 2 -16.70 -25.03 -22.20
C ALA A 2 -17.01 -25.08 -20.70
N ALA A 3 -15.97 -25.15 -19.86
CA ALA A 3 -16.11 -25.10 -18.41
C ALA A 3 -16.32 -23.66 -17.92
N PRO A 4 -17.16 -23.41 -16.91
CA PRO A 4 -17.38 -22.07 -16.37
C PRO A 4 -16.26 -21.64 -15.40
N SER A 5 -15.84 -20.39 -15.53
CA SER A 5 -14.91 -19.68 -14.64
C SER A 5 -15.48 -19.51 -13.22
N PRO A 6 -14.66 -19.55 -12.15
CA PRO A 6 -15.13 -19.20 -10.82
C PRO A 6 -15.12 -17.67 -10.60
N ALA A 7 -16.23 -17.18 -10.06
CA ALA A 7 -16.49 -15.80 -9.73
C ALA A 7 -15.57 -15.26 -8.63
N LEU A 8 -15.06 -14.05 -8.83
CA LEU A 8 -14.51 -13.20 -7.79
C LEU A 8 -15.66 -12.78 -6.86
N SER A 9 -15.59 -13.16 -5.59
CA SER A 9 -16.48 -12.63 -4.55
C SER A 9 -15.98 -11.25 -4.13
N GLU A 10 -16.72 -10.22 -4.52
CA GLU A 10 -16.61 -8.86 -4.00
C GLU A 10 -17.19 -8.80 -2.58
N ALA A 11 -16.48 -8.13 -1.66
CA ALA A 11 -17.04 -7.70 -0.39
C ALA A 11 -16.79 -6.20 -0.25
N ASP A 12 -17.91 -5.48 -0.25
CA ASP A 12 -18.09 -4.04 -0.08
C ASP A 12 -17.65 -3.56 1.31
N SER A 13 -17.01 -2.39 1.34
CA SER A 13 -17.24 -1.45 2.44
C SER A 13 -17.03 -0.02 1.93
N SER A 14 -18.16 0.59 1.60
CA SER A 14 -18.43 2.01 1.36
C SER A 14 -17.81 2.98 2.39
N VAL A 15 -17.46 4.19 1.91
CA VAL A 15 -17.77 5.53 2.50
C VAL A 15 -17.35 6.63 1.49
N GLY A 16 -18.30 7.51 1.14
CA GLY A 16 -18.12 8.72 0.29
C GLY A 16 -17.42 9.87 1.03
N THR A 17 -17.21 11.08 0.50
CA THR A 17 -17.89 11.87 -0.54
C THR A 17 -16.96 13.01 -1.01
N GLY A 18 -17.24 13.59 -2.18
CA GLY A 18 -17.02 15.02 -2.43
C GLY A 18 -16.09 15.41 -3.59
N GLY A 19 -16.65 15.53 -4.80
CA GLY A 19 -16.01 16.22 -5.93
C GLY A 19 -17.04 17.03 -6.71
N ARG A 20 -17.03 18.35 -6.51
CA ARG A 20 -17.93 19.33 -7.15
C ARG A 20 -17.63 19.49 -8.65
N ALA A 21 -18.70 19.73 -9.40
CA ALA A 21 -18.77 19.84 -10.85
C ALA A 21 -18.12 21.11 -11.45
N ALA A 22 -17.86 21.01 -12.75
CA ALA A 22 -17.29 22.00 -13.65
C ALA A 22 -18.18 23.23 -13.92
N SER A 23 -17.57 24.35 -14.36
CA SER A 23 -18.22 25.42 -15.11
C SER A 23 -17.24 26.25 -15.98
N LYS A 24 -17.27 25.96 -17.29
CA LYS A 24 -17.43 26.83 -18.48
C LYS A 24 -16.88 28.29 -18.54
N ARG A 25 -16.41 28.61 -19.78
CA ARG A 25 -16.18 29.91 -20.49
C ARG A 25 -14.72 30.40 -20.47
N GLY A 26 -14.07 30.91 -21.53
CA GLY A 26 -14.44 31.33 -22.88
C GLY A 26 -13.83 32.72 -23.21
N PHE A 27 -12.98 32.80 -24.25
CA PHE A 27 -12.73 33.95 -25.18
C PHE A 27 -11.78 35.15 -24.82
N GLU A 28 -10.87 35.47 -25.77
CA GLU A 28 -10.19 36.75 -26.23
C GLU A 28 -9.78 37.86 -25.23
N GLU A 29 -8.83 38.80 -25.45
CA GLU A 29 -7.70 39.15 -26.34
C GLU A 29 -7.05 40.42 -25.70
N LEU A 30 -5.84 40.81 -26.14
CA LEU A 30 -5.21 42.16 -26.11
C LEU A 30 -4.42 42.67 -24.89
N GLY A 31 -3.19 43.10 -25.21
CA GLY A 31 -2.67 44.42 -24.80
C GLY A 31 -1.58 44.42 -23.71
N GLY A 32 -0.45 45.06 -24.00
CA GLY A 32 0.70 45.20 -23.09
C GLY A 32 0.61 46.38 -22.12
N ASP A 33 1.53 46.42 -21.16
CA ASP A 33 2.53 47.50 -20.93
C ASP A 33 3.29 47.22 -19.62
N GLU A 34 4.58 47.56 -19.58
CA GLU A 34 5.46 47.45 -18.42
C GLU A 34 5.19 48.57 -17.41
N SER A 35 5.13 48.30 -16.09
CA SER A 35 5.82 49.13 -15.06
C SER A 35 5.62 48.61 -13.62
N ASP A 36 6.76 48.24 -13.05
CA ASP A 36 7.26 48.30 -11.67
C ASP A 36 6.31 48.67 -10.50
N SER A 37 6.15 47.74 -9.55
CA SER A 37 6.05 48.07 -8.11
C SER A 37 6.32 46.84 -7.24
N ASP A 38 7.40 46.98 -6.49
CA ASP A 38 7.95 46.08 -5.47
C ASP A 38 6.87 45.55 -4.50
N SER A 39 6.69 44.23 -4.50
CA SER A 39 5.98 43.49 -3.45
C SER A 39 6.51 42.07 -3.44
N GLN A 40 7.60 41.90 -2.68
CA GLN A 40 8.21 40.65 -2.21
C GLN A 40 7.42 39.37 -2.53
N PRO A 41 7.97 38.40 -3.28
CA PRO A 41 7.43 37.06 -3.21
C PRO A 41 7.76 36.54 -1.81
N ALA A 42 6.74 36.45 -0.94
CA ALA A 42 6.78 35.56 0.20
C ALA A 42 7.09 34.18 -0.36
N VAL A 43 8.36 33.79 -0.28
CA VAL A 43 8.84 32.48 -0.70
C VAL A 43 8.14 31.50 0.23
N ALA A 44 6.98 31.00 -0.20
CA ALA A 44 6.41 29.79 0.32
C ALA A 44 7.47 28.73 0.05
N THR A 45 8.32 28.48 1.05
CA THR A 45 9.27 27.39 1.05
C THR A 45 8.43 26.14 0.96
N ARG A 46 8.15 25.71 -0.28
CA ARG A 46 7.58 24.40 -0.55
C ARG A 46 8.53 23.43 0.10
N ASP A 47 8.13 22.90 1.26
CA ASP A 47 8.86 21.89 1.99
C ASP A 47 9.19 20.79 0.99
N LYS A 48 10.44 20.79 0.52
CA LYS A 48 10.98 19.73 -0.33
C LYS A 48 10.85 18.48 0.52
N ARG A 49 9.83 17.66 0.24
CA ARG A 49 9.65 16.36 0.90
C ARG A 49 10.99 15.68 0.91
N ALA A 50 11.57 15.53 2.09
CA ALA A 50 12.87 14.91 2.24
C ALA A 50 12.81 13.54 1.57
N GLY A 51 13.77 13.28 0.68
CA GLY A 51 13.87 12.01 -0.04
C GLY A 51 14.04 10.81 0.89
N ARG A 52 14.17 9.62 0.31
CA ARG A 52 14.40 8.39 1.10
C ARG A 52 15.68 8.52 1.94
N ARG A 53 15.53 8.51 3.26
CA ARG A 53 16.66 8.52 4.21
C ARG A 53 17.05 7.11 4.64
N LYS A 54 18.34 6.87 4.89
CA LYS A 54 18.85 5.63 5.48
C LYS A 54 18.41 5.53 6.93
N ILE A 55 18.02 4.34 7.38
CA ILE A 55 17.68 4.02 8.78
C ILE A 55 18.47 2.77 9.22
N LYS A 56 18.68 2.61 10.53
CA LYS A 56 19.25 1.39 11.11
C LYS A 56 18.26 0.21 10.97
N ILE A 57 18.78 -1.02 10.92
CA ILE A 57 17.98 -2.26 10.91
C ILE A 57 17.88 -2.75 12.36
N GLU A 58 17.02 -2.09 13.11
CA GLU A 58 16.69 -2.36 14.52
C GLU A 58 15.19 -2.09 14.73
N TYR A 59 14.64 -2.46 15.88
CA TYR A 59 13.25 -2.17 16.21
C TYR A 59 12.99 -0.65 16.22
N ILE A 60 11.90 -0.22 15.59
CA ILE A 60 11.55 1.21 15.52
C ILE A 60 10.68 1.54 16.73
N GLU A 61 11.23 2.22 17.72
CA GLU A 61 10.51 2.55 18.96
C GLU A 61 9.29 3.47 18.71
N ASP A 62 9.45 4.46 17.82
CA ASP A 62 8.37 5.39 17.50
C ASP A 62 7.22 4.68 16.78
N LYS A 63 6.08 4.55 17.46
CA LYS A 63 4.89 3.82 16.98
C LYS A 63 4.38 4.32 15.64
N SER A 64 4.33 5.63 15.43
CA SER A 64 3.83 6.23 14.18
C SER A 64 4.73 5.88 12.99
N ARG A 65 6.05 6.07 13.15
CA ARG A 65 7.06 5.70 12.16
C ARG A 65 7.08 4.20 11.93
N ARG A 66 6.92 3.38 12.96
CA ARG A 66 6.85 1.92 12.85
C ARG A 66 5.65 1.49 12.03
N HIS A 67 4.46 2.01 12.31
CA HIS A 67 3.25 1.74 11.52
C HIS A 67 3.38 2.15 10.05
N ILE A 68 3.89 3.36 9.78
CA ILE A 68 4.13 3.83 8.41
C ILE A 68 5.15 2.91 7.70
N THR A 69 6.22 2.53 8.40
CA THR A 69 7.26 1.66 7.86
C THR A 69 6.73 0.26 7.58
N PHE A 70 5.95 -0.32 8.49
CA PHE A 70 5.28 -1.59 8.32
C PHE A 70 4.42 -1.57 7.07
N SER A 71 3.52 -0.60 6.93
CA SER A 71 2.63 -0.48 5.77
C SER A 71 3.39 -0.39 4.45
N LYS A 72 4.43 0.45 4.39
CA LYS A 72 5.26 0.62 3.17
C LYS A 72 6.09 -0.61 2.85
N ARG A 73 6.76 -1.22 3.85
CA ARG A 73 7.59 -2.41 3.65
C ARG A 73 6.77 -3.62 3.29
N LYS A 74 5.63 -3.84 3.98
CA LYS A 74 4.67 -4.89 3.67
C LYS A 74 4.22 -4.81 2.22
N ALA A 75 3.81 -3.64 1.74
CA ALA A 75 3.42 -3.47 0.34
C ALA A 75 4.59 -3.77 -0.63
N GLY A 76 5.79 -3.28 -0.32
CA GLY A 76 6.98 -3.52 -1.15
C GLY A 76 7.38 -5.00 -1.24
N ILE A 77 7.41 -5.72 -0.11
CA ILE A 77 7.78 -7.14 -0.09
C ILE A 77 6.71 -8.02 -0.72
N MET A 78 5.42 -7.70 -0.54
CA MET A 78 4.32 -8.40 -1.22
C MET A 78 4.45 -8.27 -2.74
N LYS A 79 4.75 -7.06 -3.24
CA LYS A 79 5.01 -6.83 -4.67
C LYS A 79 6.20 -7.65 -5.16
N LYS A 80 7.28 -7.73 -4.38
CA LYS A 80 8.47 -8.51 -4.74
C LYS A 80 8.20 -10.01 -4.78
N ALA A 81 7.41 -10.54 -3.84
CA ALA A 81 6.99 -11.94 -3.85
C ALA A 81 6.18 -12.28 -5.11
N TYR A 82 5.26 -11.39 -5.50
CA TYR A 82 4.50 -11.51 -6.75
C TYR A 82 5.38 -11.44 -8.01
N GLU A 83 6.27 -10.45 -8.09
CA GLU A 83 7.21 -10.33 -9.20
C GLU A 83 8.08 -11.59 -9.33
N LEU A 84 8.62 -12.10 -8.21
CA LEU A 84 9.45 -13.30 -8.19
C LEU A 84 8.68 -14.53 -8.69
N SER A 85 7.50 -14.81 -8.14
CA SER A 85 6.70 -15.98 -8.55
C SER A 85 6.31 -15.91 -10.01
N THR A 86 6.01 -14.70 -10.51
CA THR A 86 5.58 -14.49 -11.90
C THR A 86 6.75 -14.64 -12.88
N LEU A 87 7.90 -14.05 -12.57
CA LEU A 87 9.07 -14.07 -13.46
C LEU A 87 9.72 -15.46 -13.56
N THR A 88 9.67 -16.24 -12.48
CA THR A 88 10.40 -17.52 -12.39
C THR A 88 9.50 -18.74 -12.38
N GLY A 89 8.18 -18.58 -12.23
CA GLY A 89 7.23 -19.69 -12.07
C GLY A 89 7.40 -20.47 -10.76
N THR A 90 8.19 -19.95 -9.81
CA THR A 90 8.45 -20.62 -8.53
C THR A 90 7.26 -20.52 -7.58
N GLN A 91 7.13 -21.50 -6.69
CA GLN A 91 6.12 -21.47 -5.63
C GLN A 91 6.64 -20.64 -4.45
N VAL A 92 5.87 -19.63 -4.06
CA VAL A 92 6.21 -18.68 -2.99
C VAL A 92 5.08 -18.61 -1.98
N LEU A 93 5.44 -18.55 -0.70
CA LEU A 93 4.57 -18.26 0.44
C LEU A 93 5.22 -17.15 1.27
N LEU A 94 4.47 -16.09 1.53
CA LEU A 94 4.84 -14.99 2.41
C LEU A 94 3.70 -14.73 3.39
N LEU A 95 4.03 -14.67 4.68
CA LEU A 95 3.10 -14.37 5.76
C LEU A 95 3.69 -13.24 6.61
N VAL A 96 2.88 -12.22 6.88
CA VAL A 96 3.26 -11.06 7.70
C VAL A 96 2.14 -10.78 8.69
N VAL A 97 2.46 -10.76 9.98
CA VAL A 97 1.49 -10.43 11.05
C VAL A 97 1.75 -9.01 11.54
N SER A 98 0.70 -8.20 11.69
CA SER A 98 0.80 -6.88 12.31
C SER A 98 0.82 -6.97 13.84
N GLU A 99 1.21 -5.88 14.49
CA GLU A 99 1.06 -5.71 15.95
C GLU A 99 -0.40 -5.85 16.43
N THR A 100 -1.38 -5.68 15.52
CA THR A 100 -2.80 -5.87 15.81
C THR A 100 -3.29 -7.31 15.60
N GLY A 101 -2.39 -8.25 15.28
CA GLY A 101 -2.72 -9.66 15.00
C GLY A 101 -3.32 -9.92 13.62
N LEU A 102 -3.35 -8.93 12.72
CA LEU A 102 -3.84 -9.14 11.36
C LEU A 102 -2.78 -9.86 10.52
N VAL A 103 -3.20 -10.97 9.91
CA VAL A 103 -2.34 -11.79 9.06
C VAL A 103 -2.51 -11.39 7.60
N TYR A 104 -1.45 -10.89 6.99
CA TYR A 104 -1.37 -10.60 5.56
C TYR A 104 -0.58 -11.69 4.86
N THR A 105 -1.11 -12.22 3.76
CA THR A 105 -0.48 -13.33 3.05
C THR A 105 -0.36 -13.06 1.56
N PHE A 106 0.69 -13.62 0.96
CA PHE A 106 0.82 -13.82 -0.47
C PHE A 106 1.20 -15.28 -0.71
N THR A 107 0.46 -15.96 -1.58
CA THR A 107 0.70 -17.38 -1.84
C THR A 107 0.49 -17.69 -3.31
N THR A 108 1.31 -18.60 -3.83
CA THR A 108 1.10 -19.24 -5.13
C THR A 108 0.05 -20.36 -5.06
N PRO A 109 -0.59 -20.76 -6.17
CA PRO A 109 -1.73 -21.69 -6.16
C PRO A 109 -1.49 -23.01 -5.43
N LYS A 110 -0.28 -23.60 -5.53
CA LYS A 110 0.00 -24.87 -4.83
C LYS A 110 0.12 -24.70 -3.32
N LEU A 111 0.51 -23.52 -2.84
CA LEU A 111 0.68 -23.20 -1.43
C LEU A 111 -0.55 -22.53 -0.79
N GLN A 112 -1.50 -22.09 -1.62
CA GLN A 112 -2.77 -21.51 -1.17
C GLN A 112 -3.53 -22.35 -0.12
N PRO A 113 -3.56 -23.70 -0.20
CA PRO A 113 -4.20 -24.52 0.82
C PRO A 113 -3.67 -24.30 2.24
N LEU A 114 -2.41 -23.88 2.42
CA LEU A 114 -1.83 -23.64 3.75
C LEU A 114 -2.47 -22.46 4.48
N VAL A 115 -3.02 -21.48 3.75
CA VAL A 115 -3.66 -20.30 4.36
C VAL A 115 -5.18 -20.32 4.23
N THR A 116 -5.74 -21.16 3.35
CA THR A 116 -7.19 -21.25 3.13
C THR A 116 -7.84 -22.41 3.88
N LYS A 117 -7.19 -23.59 3.95
CA LYS A 117 -7.75 -24.77 4.61
C LYS A 117 -7.68 -24.63 6.14
N PRO A 118 -8.63 -25.24 6.88
CA PRO A 118 -8.63 -25.22 8.34
C PRO A 118 -7.35 -25.76 8.96
N GLU A 119 -6.79 -26.85 8.42
CA GLU A 119 -5.55 -27.47 8.92
C GLU A 119 -4.40 -26.48 8.96
N GLY A 120 -4.17 -25.76 7.85
CA GLY A 120 -3.11 -24.77 7.74
C GLY A 120 -3.38 -23.52 8.60
N LYS A 121 -4.63 -23.04 8.63
CA LYS A 121 -5.02 -21.93 9.51
C LYS A 121 -4.79 -22.24 10.99
N ASN A 122 -5.16 -23.44 11.43
CA ASN A 122 -4.98 -23.89 12.80
C ASN A 122 -3.49 -23.95 13.17
N LEU A 123 -2.65 -24.46 12.26
CA LEU A 123 -1.20 -24.47 12.45
C LEU A 123 -0.63 -23.05 12.60
N ILE A 124 -1.00 -22.14 11.70
CA ILE A 124 -0.57 -20.73 11.77
C ILE A 124 -1.02 -20.12 13.10
N GLN A 125 -2.28 -20.32 13.51
CA GLN A 125 -2.82 -19.79 14.75
C GLN A 125 -2.12 -20.36 15.99
N ALA A 126 -1.81 -21.66 16.00
CA ALA A 126 -1.08 -22.29 17.10
C ALA A 126 0.31 -21.68 17.27
N CYS A 127 1.02 -21.42 16.16
CA CYS A 127 2.34 -20.77 16.20
C CYS A 127 2.26 -19.33 16.70
N LEU A 128 1.23 -18.57 16.33
CA LEU A 128 1.08 -17.16 16.73
C LEU A 128 0.63 -16.99 18.19
N ASN A 129 0.03 -18.02 18.78
CA ASN A 129 -0.40 -18.01 20.17
C ASN A 129 0.63 -18.61 21.13
N ALA A 130 1.75 -19.13 20.61
CA ALA A 130 2.83 -19.61 21.45
C ALA A 130 3.41 -18.44 22.28
N PRO A 131 3.75 -18.65 23.56
CA PRO A 131 4.34 -17.61 24.38
C PRO A 131 5.67 -17.13 23.78
N ASP A 132 5.91 -15.82 23.84
CA ASP A 132 7.18 -15.25 23.42
C ASP A 132 8.33 -15.85 24.28
N PRO A 133 9.45 -16.26 23.65
CA PRO A 133 10.59 -16.84 24.36
C PRO A 133 11.37 -15.85 25.22
#